data_AF-A0A2I5HNP9-F1
#
_entry.id   AF-A0A2I5HNP9-F1
#
_cell.length_a   1.000
_cell.length_b   1.000
_cell.length_c   1.000
_cell.angle_alpha   90.00
_cell.angle_beta   90.00
_cell.angle_gamma   90.00
#
_symmetry.space_group_name_H-M   'P 1'
#
loop_
_entity.id
_entity.type
_entity.pdbx_description
1 polymer ?
#
loop_
_entity_poly.entity_id
_entity_poly.type
_entity_poly.pdbx_seq_one_letter_code
_entity_poly.pdbx_strand_id
1 'polypeptide(L)'
;MTEIVVSKFGGTSVADFDAMNRSADIVLSDANVRLVVLSASAGITNLLVALAEGMEPGERFATLDAIRKIQFDILDRLRHPNVIREEIERLLENITILAEAASLATSAALTDELVSHGELMSTLLFVEILRERDVQAHWFDVRKVMRTSARFGRAEPDVTALAELAAQQLLPRLSETLVITQGFIGSESKGRTTTLGRGGSDYTAALLAEALHATRVDIWTDVPGIYTTDPRVVPVAQRIDEIDFEEAAEMATFGAKVLHPATLLPAVRSDIPVFVGSSKDPQAGGTLVCNKTQNPPLFRALALRRNQTLLTLHSLNMLHSRGFLAEVFGILARHNISVDLITTSEVSIALTLDTTGSTSTGDTLLTQSLLMELSALCRVEVEEGLALVALIGNNLSKACGVGKEVFGVLEPFNIRMICYGASSHNLCFLVLGDDAEQVVQKLHHNLFE
;
A
#
# COMPACT_ATOMS: atom_id res chain seq x y z
N MET A 1 2.24 -24.40 -21.21
CA MET A 1 1.38 -23.37 -20.58
C MET A 1 1.90 -22.04 -21.05
N THR A 2 1.03 -21.13 -21.48
CA THR A 2 1.43 -19.75 -21.81
C THR A 2 1.96 -19.09 -20.53
N GLU A 3 3.15 -18.51 -20.59
CA GLU A 3 3.67 -17.70 -19.48
C GLU A 3 2.77 -16.47 -19.33
N ILE A 4 2.22 -16.28 -18.12
CA ILE A 4 1.34 -15.15 -17.81
C ILE A 4 2.08 -14.26 -16.82
N VAL A 5 2.32 -13.02 -17.22
CA VAL A 5 2.74 -11.94 -16.34
C VAL A 5 1.54 -11.05 -16.05
N VAL A 6 1.37 -10.69 -14.77
CA VAL A 6 0.35 -9.74 -14.33
C VAL A 6 1.02 -8.39 -14.07
N SER A 7 0.65 -7.36 -14.81
CA SER A 7 1.16 -6.00 -14.58
C SER A 7 0.13 -5.16 -13.83
N LYS A 8 0.57 -4.41 -12.82
CA LYS A 8 -0.26 -3.45 -12.09
C LYS A 8 0.30 -2.04 -12.22
N PHE A 9 -0.59 -1.09 -12.46
CA PHE A 9 -0.26 0.33 -12.51
C PHE A 9 -1.03 1.11 -11.43
N GLY A 10 -0.30 1.88 -10.62
CA GLY A 10 -0.89 2.78 -9.63
C GLY A 10 -1.50 4.04 -10.24
N GLY A 11 -2.18 4.85 -9.43
CA GLY A 11 -2.92 6.02 -9.92
C GLY A 11 -2.07 7.08 -10.61
N THR A 12 -0.79 7.23 -10.26
CA THR A 12 0.15 8.14 -10.94
C THR A 12 0.52 7.65 -12.35
N SER A 13 0.55 6.33 -12.55
CA SER A 13 0.81 5.68 -13.84
C SER A 13 -0.37 5.78 -14.80
N VAL A 14 -1.58 6.06 -14.29
CA VAL A 14 -2.80 6.26 -15.08
C VAL A 14 -3.50 7.59 -14.77
N ALA A 15 -2.73 8.60 -14.37
CA ALA A 15 -3.25 9.89 -13.93
C ALA A 15 -3.93 10.68 -15.05
N ASP A 16 -3.36 10.59 -16.26
CA ASP A 16 -3.76 11.34 -17.44
C ASP A 16 -3.46 10.51 -18.71
N PHE A 17 -3.81 11.07 -19.88
CA PHE A 17 -3.62 10.42 -21.18
C PHE A 17 -2.15 10.06 -21.44
N ASP A 18 -1.21 10.94 -21.12
CA ASP A 18 0.21 10.70 -21.39
C ASP A 18 0.79 9.64 -20.44
N ALA A 19 0.35 9.63 -19.19
CA ALA A 19 0.67 8.60 -18.22
C ALA A 19 0.14 7.22 -18.65
N MET A 20 -1.11 7.15 -19.10
CA MET A 20 -1.69 5.92 -19.64
C MET A 20 -0.94 5.45 -20.90
N ASN A 21 -0.53 6.37 -21.78
CA ASN A 21 0.29 6.01 -22.95
C ASN A 21 1.66 5.45 -22.55
N ARG A 22 2.35 6.06 -21.58
CA ARG A 22 3.61 5.51 -21.03
C ARG A 22 3.41 4.11 -20.43
N SER A 23 2.32 3.92 -19.67
CA SER A 23 1.98 2.61 -19.11
C SER A 23 1.64 1.58 -20.20
N ALA A 24 0.97 1.99 -21.28
CA ALA A 24 0.73 1.13 -22.43
C ALA A 24 2.03 0.75 -23.15
N ASP A 25 3.01 1.67 -23.28
CA ASP A 25 4.34 1.34 -23.83
C ASP A 25 5.02 0.23 -23.02
N ILE A 26 4.90 0.28 -21.68
CA ILE A 26 5.43 -0.74 -20.78
C ILE A 26 4.72 -2.07 -20.98
N VAL A 27 3.39 -2.09 -21.00
CA VAL A 27 2.60 -3.32 -21.23
C VAL A 27 3.00 -3.98 -22.54
N LEU A 28 3.21 -3.22 -23.60
CA LEU A 28 3.55 -3.74 -24.93
C LEU A 28 5.03 -4.11 -25.08
N SER A 29 5.88 -3.74 -24.10
CA SER A 29 7.30 -4.10 -24.11
C SER A 29 7.57 -5.56 -23.75
N ASP A 30 6.64 -6.21 -23.05
CA ASP A 30 6.72 -7.62 -22.65
C ASP A 30 5.46 -8.37 -23.11
N ALA A 31 5.61 -9.24 -24.12
CA ALA A 31 4.50 -10.00 -24.69
C ALA A 31 3.89 -11.03 -23.72
N ASN A 32 4.59 -11.38 -22.64
CA ASN A 32 4.07 -12.25 -21.58
C ASN A 32 3.09 -11.53 -20.66
N VAL A 33 3.01 -10.19 -20.69
CA VAL A 33 1.98 -9.44 -19.99
C VAL A 33 0.63 -9.69 -20.68
N ARG A 34 -0.19 -10.53 -20.04
CA ARG A 34 -1.52 -10.90 -20.55
C ARG A 34 -2.66 -10.31 -19.72
N LEU A 35 -2.36 -9.91 -18.48
CA LEU A 35 -3.33 -9.31 -17.56
C LEU A 35 -2.78 -8.00 -17.00
N VAL A 36 -3.57 -6.93 -17.11
CA VAL A 36 -3.24 -5.62 -16.55
C VAL A 36 -4.30 -5.23 -15.51
N VAL A 37 -3.83 -4.88 -14.31
CA VAL A 37 -4.63 -4.43 -13.18
C VAL A 37 -4.39 -2.94 -12.97
N LEU A 38 -5.44 -2.13 -12.97
CA LEU A 38 -5.31 -0.68 -12.77
C LEU A 38 -5.97 -0.22 -11.46
N SER A 39 -5.33 0.75 -10.81
CA SER A 39 -5.98 1.64 -9.85
C SER A 39 -6.74 2.75 -10.56
N ALA A 40 -7.62 3.47 -9.85
CA ALA A 40 -8.18 4.72 -10.34
C ALA A 40 -7.08 5.77 -10.67
N SER A 41 -7.37 6.68 -11.59
CA SER A 41 -6.50 7.83 -11.90
C SER A 41 -6.20 8.65 -10.64
N ALA A 42 -5.00 9.23 -10.57
CA ALA A 42 -4.53 9.97 -9.41
C ALA A 42 -5.56 11.00 -8.90
N GLY A 43 -5.85 10.96 -7.59
CA GLY A 43 -6.80 11.84 -6.93
C GLY A 43 -8.26 11.36 -6.92
N ILE A 44 -8.69 10.53 -7.90
CA ILE A 44 -10.08 10.11 -8.04
C ILE A 44 -10.61 9.38 -6.80
N THR A 45 -9.88 8.39 -6.29
CA THR A 45 -10.29 7.62 -5.10
C THR A 45 -10.54 8.55 -3.90
N ASN A 46 -9.69 9.55 -3.68
CA ASN A 46 -9.86 10.49 -2.56
C ASN A 46 -11.11 11.36 -2.74
N LEU A 47 -11.38 11.84 -3.95
CA LEU A 47 -12.59 12.60 -4.26
C LEU A 47 -13.86 11.75 -4.06
N LEU A 48 -13.83 10.48 -4.49
CA LEU A 48 -14.94 9.55 -4.30
C LEU A 48 -15.16 9.20 -2.81
N VAL A 49 -14.09 8.97 -2.05
CA VAL A 49 -14.21 8.76 -0.59
C VAL A 49 -14.85 9.97 0.07
N ALA A 50 -14.41 11.18 -0.28
CA ALA A 50 -14.96 12.41 0.26
C ALA A 50 -16.46 12.59 -0.11
N LEU A 51 -16.87 12.24 -1.33
CA LEU A 51 -18.30 12.19 -1.69
C LEU A 51 -19.09 11.17 -0.85
N ALA A 52 -18.48 10.02 -0.54
CA ALA A 52 -19.12 8.95 0.23
C ALA A 52 -19.28 9.27 1.72
N GLU A 53 -18.53 10.23 2.25
CA GLU A 53 -18.70 10.77 3.61
C GLU A 53 -19.93 11.67 3.75
N GLY A 54 -20.52 12.09 2.62
CA GLY A 54 -21.67 13.00 2.58
C GLY A 54 -21.21 14.46 2.57
N MET A 55 -21.60 15.19 1.52
CA MET A 55 -21.18 16.58 1.31
C MET A 55 -22.39 17.49 1.06
N GLU A 56 -22.24 18.75 1.48
CA GLU A 56 -23.19 19.82 1.15
C GLU A 56 -23.21 20.08 -0.38
N PRO A 57 -24.33 20.54 -0.95
CA PRO A 57 -24.52 20.60 -2.40
C PRO A 57 -23.42 21.33 -3.18
N GLY A 58 -22.88 22.43 -2.64
CA GLY A 58 -21.83 23.22 -3.30
C GLY A 58 -20.49 22.49 -3.40
N GLU A 59 -20.01 21.92 -2.28
CA GLU A 59 -18.77 21.14 -2.24
C GLU A 59 -18.91 19.83 -3.02
N ARG A 60 -20.09 19.20 -2.93
CA ARG A 60 -20.43 18.01 -3.72
C ARG A 60 -20.31 18.27 -5.21
N PHE A 61 -20.90 19.37 -5.71
CA PHE A 61 -20.84 19.72 -7.14
C PHE A 61 -19.41 20.02 -7.61
N ALA A 62 -18.63 20.77 -6.82
CA ALA A 62 -17.23 21.05 -7.13
C ALA A 62 -16.38 19.77 -7.20
N THR A 63 -16.64 18.80 -6.30
CA THR A 63 -15.95 17.50 -6.28
C THR A 63 -16.35 16.63 -7.47
N LEU A 64 -17.63 16.60 -7.84
CA LEU A 64 -18.13 15.92 -9.04
C LEU A 64 -17.52 16.50 -10.33
N ASP A 65 -17.42 17.82 -10.43
CA ASP A 65 -16.79 18.50 -11.56
C ASP A 65 -15.28 18.20 -11.63
N ALA A 66 -14.60 18.12 -10.50
CA ALA A 66 -13.18 17.72 -10.46
C ALA A 66 -12.99 16.29 -10.99
N ILE A 67 -13.86 15.34 -10.59
CA ILE A 67 -13.85 13.97 -11.11
C ILE A 67 -14.10 13.98 -12.63
N ARG A 68 -15.17 14.66 -13.08
CA ARG A 68 -15.51 14.76 -14.51
C ARG A 68 -14.35 15.33 -15.31
N LYS A 69 -13.72 16.40 -14.84
CA LYS A 69 -12.58 17.04 -15.50
C LYS A 69 -11.44 16.06 -15.74
N ILE A 70 -11.04 15.30 -14.72
CA ILE A 70 -9.95 14.30 -14.86
C ILE A 70 -10.31 13.25 -15.93
N GLN A 71 -11.56 12.78 -15.98
CA GLN A 71 -11.97 11.81 -17.00
C GLN A 71 -11.95 12.42 -18.42
N PHE A 72 -12.43 13.66 -18.56
CA PHE A 72 -12.54 14.33 -19.85
C PHE A 72 -11.18 14.79 -20.38
N ASP A 73 -10.24 15.16 -19.52
CA ASP A 73 -8.86 15.48 -19.90
C ASP A 73 -8.17 14.28 -20.58
N ILE A 74 -8.59 13.04 -20.27
CA ILE A 74 -8.16 11.82 -20.96
C ILE A 74 -9.01 11.57 -22.21
N LEU A 75 -10.34 11.60 -22.04
CA LEU A 75 -11.30 11.23 -23.08
C LEU A 75 -11.19 12.12 -24.32
N ASP A 76 -11.05 13.43 -24.15
CA ASP A 76 -10.99 14.38 -25.26
C ASP A 76 -9.67 14.30 -26.06
N ARG A 77 -8.69 13.53 -25.58
CA ARG A 77 -7.45 13.24 -26.30
C ARG A 77 -7.47 11.94 -27.11
N LEU A 78 -8.52 11.13 -26.97
CA LEU A 78 -8.76 9.97 -27.83
C LEU A 78 -9.04 10.43 -29.27
N ARG A 79 -8.57 9.68 -30.26
CA ARG A 79 -8.96 9.79 -31.69
C ARG A 79 -10.46 9.56 -31.89
N HIS A 80 -11.06 8.62 -31.14
CA HIS A 80 -12.48 8.27 -31.27
C HIS A 80 -13.25 8.31 -29.93
N PRO A 81 -13.36 9.49 -29.30
CA PRO A 81 -13.88 9.63 -27.94
C PRO A 81 -15.33 9.16 -27.78
N ASN A 82 -16.14 9.27 -28.84
CA ASN A 82 -17.56 8.93 -28.81
C ASN A 82 -17.83 7.44 -28.55
N VAL A 83 -16.85 6.56 -28.76
CA VAL A 83 -16.98 5.11 -28.50
C VAL A 83 -17.17 4.82 -27.00
N ILE A 84 -16.56 5.63 -26.13
CA ILE A 84 -16.60 5.41 -24.68
C ILE A 84 -17.26 6.54 -23.89
N ARG A 85 -17.53 7.69 -24.54
CA ARG A 85 -18.14 8.87 -23.91
C ARG A 85 -19.46 8.56 -23.19
N GLU A 86 -20.36 7.83 -23.83
CA GLU A 86 -21.66 7.48 -23.23
C GLU A 86 -21.49 6.65 -21.96
N GLU A 87 -20.54 5.72 -21.94
CA GLU A 87 -20.29 4.86 -20.78
C GLU A 87 -19.65 5.64 -19.63
N ILE A 88 -18.73 6.56 -19.91
CA ILE A 88 -18.14 7.44 -18.89
C ILE A 88 -19.20 8.39 -18.32
N GLU A 89 -20.04 9.01 -19.15
CA GLU A 89 -21.14 9.87 -18.67
C GLU A 89 -22.13 9.07 -17.82
N ARG A 90 -22.49 7.84 -18.22
CA ARG A 90 -23.34 6.94 -17.42
C ARG A 90 -22.76 6.67 -16.03
N LEU A 91 -21.45 6.44 -15.94
CA LEU A 91 -20.76 6.25 -14.65
C LEU A 91 -20.74 7.55 -13.82
N LEU A 92 -20.51 8.70 -14.44
CA LEU A 92 -20.54 10.01 -13.76
C LEU A 92 -21.93 10.38 -13.25
N GLU A 93 -22.98 10.07 -14.02
CA GLU A 93 -24.37 10.22 -13.59
C GLU A 93 -24.67 9.31 -12.39
N ASN A 94 -24.23 8.05 -12.42
CA ASN A 94 -24.39 7.14 -11.28
C ASN A 94 -23.64 7.64 -10.04
N ILE A 95 -22.40 8.11 -10.19
CA ILE A 95 -21.65 8.74 -9.07
C ILE A 95 -22.44 9.93 -8.49
N THR A 96 -23.07 10.74 -9.33
CA THR A 96 -23.87 11.89 -8.89
C THR A 96 -25.06 11.45 -8.03
N ILE A 97 -25.80 10.41 -8.47
CA ILE A 97 -26.93 9.83 -7.73
C ILE A 97 -26.46 9.23 -6.40
N LEU A 98 -25.36 8.48 -6.40
CA LEU A 98 -24.81 7.85 -5.20
C LEU A 98 -24.27 8.90 -4.21
N ALA A 99 -23.64 9.97 -4.69
CA ALA A 99 -23.20 11.08 -3.85
C ALA A 99 -24.38 11.85 -3.23
N GLU A 100 -25.49 11.97 -3.95
CA GLU A 100 -26.72 12.51 -3.39
C GLU A 100 -27.30 11.59 -2.30
N ALA A 101 -27.34 10.29 -2.54
CA ALA A 101 -27.74 9.31 -1.52
C ALA A 101 -26.82 9.37 -0.28
N ALA A 102 -25.51 9.49 -0.47
CA ALA A 102 -24.52 9.59 0.60
C ALA A 102 -24.73 10.82 1.48
N SER A 103 -25.20 11.94 0.90
CA SER A 103 -25.55 13.15 1.67
C SER A 103 -26.76 12.95 2.60
N LEU A 104 -27.58 11.92 2.36
CA LEU A 104 -28.74 11.58 3.20
C LEU A 104 -28.43 10.44 4.18
N ALA A 105 -27.69 9.43 3.72
CA ALA A 105 -27.31 8.28 4.54
C ALA A 105 -26.00 7.66 4.04
N THR A 106 -25.02 7.53 4.94
CA THR A 106 -23.73 6.90 4.64
C THR A 106 -23.68 5.47 5.16
N SER A 107 -22.94 4.62 4.46
CA SER A 107 -22.58 3.28 4.95
C SER A 107 -21.33 2.79 4.22
N ALA A 108 -20.55 1.91 4.85
CA ALA A 108 -19.37 1.33 4.21
C ALA A 108 -19.70 0.62 2.87
N ALA A 109 -20.89 0.02 2.76
CA ALA A 109 -21.33 -0.60 1.50
C ALA A 109 -21.59 0.41 0.38
N LEU A 110 -22.16 1.58 0.71
CA LEU A 110 -22.34 2.67 -0.24
C LEU A 110 -20.98 3.27 -0.63
N THR A 111 -20.07 3.42 0.33
CA THR A 111 -18.70 3.87 0.08
C THR A 111 -17.98 2.93 -0.89
N ASP A 112 -18.06 1.62 -0.70
CA ASP A 112 -17.44 0.64 -1.60
C ASP A 112 -18.00 0.74 -3.03
N GLU A 113 -19.32 0.84 -3.19
CA GLU A 113 -19.95 1.02 -4.51
C GLU A 113 -19.50 2.32 -5.17
N LEU A 114 -19.53 3.44 -4.45
CA LEU A 114 -19.19 4.76 -4.98
C LEU A 114 -17.70 4.80 -5.38
N VAL A 115 -16.80 4.40 -4.50
CA VAL A 115 -15.35 4.44 -4.74
C VAL A 115 -14.92 3.53 -5.89
N SER A 116 -15.60 2.39 -6.09
CA SER A 116 -15.28 1.45 -7.17
C SER A 116 -15.36 2.05 -8.58
N HIS A 117 -16.10 3.14 -8.75
CA HIS A 117 -16.24 3.79 -10.05
C HIS A 117 -14.90 4.36 -10.57
N GLY A 118 -13.96 4.67 -9.67
CA GLY A 118 -12.64 5.16 -10.08
C GLY A 118 -11.86 4.14 -10.92
N GLU A 119 -11.81 2.89 -10.47
CA GLU A 119 -11.16 1.80 -11.22
C GLU A 119 -11.95 1.41 -12.47
N LEU A 120 -13.28 1.48 -12.43
CA LEU A 120 -14.13 1.24 -13.61
C LEU A 120 -13.79 2.23 -14.74
N MET A 121 -13.77 3.55 -14.44
CA MET A 121 -13.50 4.57 -15.46
C MET A 121 -12.09 4.47 -16.02
N SER A 122 -11.07 4.34 -15.17
CA SER A 122 -9.67 4.26 -15.61
C SER A 122 -9.39 3.04 -16.50
N THR A 123 -9.96 1.88 -16.18
CA THR A 123 -9.81 0.66 -17.00
C THR A 123 -10.54 0.74 -18.33
N LEU A 124 -11.71 1.37 -18.40
CA LEU A 124 -12.41 1.61 -19.66
C LEU A 124 -11.60 2.52 -20.58
N LEU A 125 -11.09 3.64 -20.05
CA LEU A 125 -10.27 4.57 -20.82
C LEU A 125 -8.96 3.92 -21.31
N PHE A 126 -8.30 3.12 -20.46
CA PHE A 126 -7.05 2.46 -20.83
C PHE A 126 -7.21 1.44 -21.98
N VAL A 127 -8.35 0.74 -22.03
CA VAL A 127 -8.66 -0.18 -23.14
C VAL A 127 -8.75 0.57 -24.45
N GLU A 128 -9.37 1.76 -24.47
CA GLU A 128 -9.47 2.57 -25.68
C GLU A 128 -8.10 3.11 -26.13
N ILE A 129 -7.23 3.50 -25.18
CA ILE A 129 -5.84 3.89 -25.50
C ILE A 129 -5.06 2.76 -26.19
N LEU A 130 -5.24 1.52 -25.74
CA LEU A 130 -4.63 0.36 -26.39
C LEU A 130 -5.23 0.10 -27.78
N ARG A 131 -6.56 0.23 -27.93
CA ARG A 131 -7.24 0.03 -29.22
C ARG A 131 -6.86 1.07 -30.28
N GLU A 132 -6.60 2.32 -29.89
CA GLU A 132 -6.09 3.36 -30.81
C GLU A 132 -4.69 3.09 -31.36
N ARG A 133 -3.99 2.14 -30.74
CA ARG A 133 -2.68 1.63 -31.14
C ARG A 133 -2.80 0.28 -31.85
N ASP A 134 -4.00 -0.08 -32.31
CA ASP A 134 -4.33 -1.34 -32.99
C ASP A 134 -4.05 -2.59 -32.14
N VAL A 135 -4.06 -2.45 -30.80
CA VAL A 135 -3.89 -3.56 -29.87
C VAL A 135 -5.24 -4.17 -29.52
N GLN A 136 -5.34 -5.49 -29.67
CA GLN A 136 -6.51 -6.27 -29.21
C GLN A 136 -6.51 -6.37 -27.69
N ALA A 137 -7.28 -5.50 -27.04
CA ALA A 137 -7.47 -5.47 -25.60
C ALA A 137 -8.96 -5.60 -25.22
N HIS A 138 -9.24 -6.44 -24.23
CA HIS A 138 -10.57 -6.66 -23.68
C HIS A 138 -10.69 -6.11 -22.27
N TRP A 139 -11.75 -5.35 -22.04
CA TRP A 139 -12.16 -4.94 -20.71
C TRP A 139 -12.80 -6.11 -19.97
N PHE A 140 -12.39 -6.34 -18.72
CA PHE A 140 -12.95 -7.35 -17.84
C PHE A 140 -13.35 -6.72 -16.49
N ASP A 141 -14.50 -7.12 -15.98
CA ASP A 141 -14.97 -6.71 -14.65
C ASP A 141 -14.45 -7.70 -13.60
N VAL A 142 -13.53 -7.26 -12.75
CA VAL A 142 -12.90 -8.12 -11.75
C VAL A 142 -13.91 -8.70 -10.75
N ARG A 143 -15.05 -8.02 -10.52
CA ARG A 143 -16.09 -8.47 -9.59
C ARG A 143 -16.74 -9.79 -10.00
N LYS A 144 -16.56 -10.21 -11.26
CA LYS A 144 -16.99 -11.54 -11.74
C LYS A 144 -16.21 -12.69 -11.12
N VAL A 145 -14.97 -12.44 -10.68
CA VAL A 145 -14.06 -13.45 -10.13
C VAL A 145 -13.59 -13.13 -8.71
N MET A 146 -13.42 -11.85 -8.36
CA MET A 146 -12.99 -11.40 -7.04
C MET A 146 -14.14 -11.46 -6.04
N ARG A 147 -14.41 -12.66 -5.52
CA ARG A 147 -15.38 -12.91 -4.46
C ARG A 147 -14.78 -12.61 -3.11
N THR A 148 -15.54 -11.92 -2.27
CA THR A 148 -15.10 -11.51 -0.94
C THR A 148 -16.18 -11.72 0.12
N SER A 149 -15.80 -11.61 1.38
CA SER A 149 -16.74 -11.42 2.49
C SER A 149 -17.49 -10.09 2.39
N ALA A 150 -18.58 -9.94 3.16
CA ALA A 150 -19.37 -8.72 3.26
C ALA A 150 -18.78 -7.69 4.25
N ARG A 151 -17.45 -7.73 4.48
CA ARG A 151 -16.73 -6.77 5.34
C ARG A 151 -16.33 -5.55 4.50
N PHE A 152 -17.30 -4.69 4.19
CA PHE A 152 -17.10 -3.50 3.35
C PHE A 152 -15.95 -2.60 3.86
N GLY A 153 -15.21 -2.01 2.92
CA GLY A 153 -14.00 -1.20 3.16
C GLY A 153 -12.70 -2.00 3.34
N ARG A 154 -12.78 -3.26 3.79
CA ARG A 154 -11.65 -4.17 4.01
C ARG A 154 -12.08 -5.63 3.80
N ALA A 155 -12.66 -5.91 2.65
CA ALA A 155 -13.24 -7.21 2.38
C ALA A 155 -12.16 -8.28 2.24
N GLU A 156 -12.42 -9.44 2.84
CA GLU A 156 -11.51 -10.58 2.80
C GLU A 156 -11.81 -11.43 1.57
N PRO A 157 -10.84 -11.67 0.66
CA PRO A 157 -11.07 -12.43 -0.56
C PRO A 157 -11.20 -13.94 -0.28
N ASP A 158 -12.13 -14.59 -0.98
CA ASP A 158 -12.26 -16.05 -1.00
C ASP A 158 -11.35 -16.61 -2.10
N VAL A 159 -10.18 -17.11 -1.69
CA VAL A 159 -9.13 -17.59 -2.60
C VAL A 159 -9.61 -18.79 -3.42
N THR A 160 -10.43 -19.67 -2.83
CA THR A 160 -10.95 -20.86 -3.51
C THR A 160 -11.94 -20.44 -4.61
N ALA A 161 -12.90 -19.59 -4.27
CA ALA A 161 -13.87 -19.08 -5.24
C ALA A 161 -13.17 -18.26 -6.34
N LEU A 162 -12.15 -17.47 -5.99
CA LEU A 162 -11.36 -16.71 -6.95
C LEU A 162 -10.67 -17.63 -7.96
N ALA A 163 -10.00 -18.70 -7.51
CA ALA A 163 -9.33 -19.65 -8.40
C ALA A 163 -10.32 -20.33 -9.37
N GLU A 164 -11.45 -20.81 -8.85
CA GLU A 164 -12.50 -21.45 -9.67
C GLU A 164 -13.08 -20.50 -10.72
N LEU A 165 -13.46 -19.29 -10.31
CA LEU A 165 -14.07 -18.29 -11.20
C LEU A 165 -13.05 -17.73 -12.19
N ALA A 166 -11.79 -17.54 -11.79
CA ALA A 166 -10.72 -17.12 -12.68
C ALA A 166 -10.48 -18.16 -13.78
N ALA A 167 -10.42 -19.45 -13.44
CA ALA A 167 -10.29 -20.53 -14.42
C ALA A 167 -11.48 -20.58 -15.39
N GLN A 168 -12.70 -20.35 -14.91
CA GLN A 168 -13.92 -20.42 -15.73
C GLN A 168 -14.13 -19.19 -16.62
N GLN A 169 -13.80 -17.99 -16.13
CA GLN A 169 -14.19 -16.73 -16.78
C GLN A 169 -13.02 -15.88 -17.26
N LEU A 170 -11.90 -15.85 -16.53
CA LEU A 170 -10.78 -14.98 -16.85
C LEU A 170 -9.76 -15.68 -17.77
N LEU A 171 -9.38 -16.91 -17.45
CA LEU A 171 -8.39 -17.69 -18.20
C LEU A 171 -8.76 -17.88 -19.68
N PRO A 172 -10.03 -18.16 -20.07
CA PRO A 172 -10.39 -18.24 -21.49
C PRO A 172 -10.12 -16.93 -22.25
N ARG A 173 -10.39 -15.78 -21.63
CA ARG A 173 -10.17 -14.46 -22.23
C ARG A 173 -8.68 -14.13 -22.38
N LEU A 174 -7.87 -14.53 -21.41
CA LEU A 174 -6.41 -14.39 -21.46
C LEU A 174 -5.77 -15.20 -22.58
N SER A 175 -6.40 -16.30 -23.00
CA SER A 175 -5.92 -17.10 -24.14
C SER A 175 -6.17 -16.42 -25.49
N GLU A 176 -7.18 -15.55 -25.57
CA GLU A 176 -7.55 -14.85 -26.81
C GLU A 176 -6.76 -13.55 -26.96
N THR A 177 -6.74 -12.70 -25.93
CA THR A 177 -6.22 -11.32 -26.03
C THR A 177 -5.67 -10.80 -24.70
N LEU A 178 -5.09 -9.60 -24.73
CA LEU A 178 -4.71 -8.85 -23.53
C LEU A 178 -5.98 -8.46 -22.75
N VAL A 179 -5.99 -8.70 -21.45
CA VAL A 179 -7.13 -8.36 -20.57
C VAL A 179 -6.75 -7.21 -19.64
N ILE A 180 -7.60 -6.18 -19.62
CA ILE A 180 -7.49 -5.04 -18.70
C ILE A 180 -8.62 -5.15 -17.68
N THR A 181 -8.28 -5.11 -16.40
CA THR A 181 -9.22 -5.27 -15.29
C THR A 181 -8.92 -4.30 -14.15
N GLN A 182 -9.90 -4.14 -13.27
CA GLN A 182 -9.79 -3.28 -12.08
C GLN A 182 -8.98 -3.99 -10.99
N GLY A 183 -8.21 -3.21 -10.24
CA GLY A 183 -7.72 -3.60 -8.91
C GLY A 183 -8.68 -3.15 -7.80
N PHE A 184 -8.31 -3.36 -6.53
CA PHE A 184 -8.95 -2.81 -5.33
C PHE A 184 -10.38 -3.27 -5.03
N ILE A 185 -11.19 -3.61 -6.03
CA ILE A 185 -12.62 -3.90 -5.92
C ILE A 185 -12.90 -5.40 -6.01
N GLY A 186 -14.03 -5.81 -5.45
CA GLY A 186 -14.57 -7.16 -5.50
C GLY A 186 -16.08 -7.17 -5.36
N SER A 187 -16.66 -8.33 -5.13
CA SER A 187 -18.07 -8.42 -4.76
C SER A 187 -18.35 -9.55 -3.79
N GLU A 188 -19.32 -9.32 -2.92
CA GLU A 188 -19.78 -10.34 -1.97
C GLU A 188 -20.85 -11.27 -2.57
N SER A 189 -21.26 -12.28 -1.82
CA SER A 189 -22.12 -13.37 -2.30
C SER A 189 -23.51 -12.95 -2.76
N LYS A 190 -24.05 -11.82 -2.30
CA LYS A 190 -25.30 -11.22 -2.79
C LYS A 190 -25.10 -10.21 -3.92
N GLY A 191 -23.88 -10.06 -4.42
CA GLY A 191 -23.54 -9.26 -5.60
C GLY A 191 -23.24 -7.79 -5.34
N ARG A 192 -23.23 -7.31 -4.08
CA ARG A 192 -22.82 -5.92 -3.79
C ARG A 192 -21.31 -5.76 -3.98
N THR A 193 -20.91 -4.58 -4.46
CA THR A 193 -19.49 -4.24 -4.60
C THR A 193 -18.84 -4.13 -3.23
N THR A 194 -17.59 -4.60 -3.16
CA THR A 194 -16.73 -4.51 -1.99
C THR A 194 -15.37 -3.94 -2.37
N THR A 195 -14.63 -3.42 -1.40
CA THR A 195 -13.24 -3.00 -1.58
C THR A 195 -12.29 -3.75 -0.65
N LEU A 196 -11.05 -3.94 -1.10
CA LEU A 196 -10.01 -4.72 -0.39
C LEU A 196 -9.21 -3.88 0.62
N GLY A 197 -9.51 -2.59 0.73
CA GLY A 197 -8.77 -1.65 1.58
C GLY A 197 -7.47 -1.12 0.94
N ARG A 198 -6.63 -0.48 1.77
CA ARG A 198 -5.38 0.17 1.33
C ARG A 198 -4.44 -0.82 0.65
N GLY A 199 -3.85 -0.42 -0.47
CA GLY A 199 -3.00 -1.30 -1.29
C GLY A 199 -3.80 -2.35 -2.07
N GLY A 200 -5.13 -2.23 -2.13
CA GLY A 200 -5.99 -3.24 -2.72
C GLY A 200 -5.69 -3.56 -4.19
N SER A 201 -5.20 -2.61 -5.00
CA SER A 201 -4.81 -2.93 -6.39
C SER A 201 -3.55 -3.81 -6.47
N ASP A 202 -2.56 -3.59 -5.60
CA ASP A 202 -1.39 -4.49 -5.51
C ASP A 202 -1.84 -5.87 -5.04
N TYR A 203 -2.77 -5.90 -4.09
CA TYR A 203 -3.33 -7.15 -3.57
C TYR A 203 -4.11 -7.91 -4.66
N THR A 204 -4.92 -7.20 -5.46
CA THR A 204 -5.62 -7.80 -6.61
C THR A 204 -4.64 -8.40 -7.61
N ALA A 205 -3.52 -7.73 -7.91
CA ALA A 205 -2.52 -8.26 -8.82
C ALA A 205 -1.91 -9.57 -8.30
N ALA A 206 -1.53 -9.62 -7.02
CA ALA A 206 -1.01 -10.84 -6.39
C ALA A 206 -2.06 -11.96 -6.32
N LEU A 207 -3.31 -11.64 -5.97
CA LEU A 207 -4.41 -12.62 -5.89
C LEU A 207 -4.75 -13.23 -7.26
N LEU A 208 -4.81 -12.40 -8.31
CA LEU A 208 -5.06 -12.89 -9.67
C LEU A 208 -3.87 -13.68 -10.21
N ALA A 209 -2.64 -13.27 -9.88
CA ALA A 209 -1.44 -14.02 -10.22
C ALA A 209 -1.43 -15.41 -9.59
N GLU A 210 -1.75 -15.51 -8.30
CA GLU A 210 -1.92 -16.79 -7.60
C GLU A 210 -3.00 -17.66 -8.28
N ALA A 211 -4.19 -17.09 -8.51
CA ALA A 211 -5.33 -17.81 -9.09
C ALA A 211 -5.08 -18.32 -10.52
N LEU A 212 -4.18 -17.67 -11.26
CA LEU A 212 -3.84 -17.98 -12.64
C LEU A 212 -2.49 -18.70 -12.79
N HIS A 213 -1.79 -18.98 -11.69
CA HIS A 213 -0.43 -19.52 -11.68
C HIS A 213 0.51 -18.71 -12.59
N ALA A 214 0.46 -17.38 -12.44
CA ALA A 214 1.31 -16.46 -13.17
C ALA A 214 2.81 -16.69 -12.86
N THR A 215 3.68 -16.37 -13.81
CA THR A 215 5.13 -16.51 -13.67
C THR A 215 5.78 -15.33 -12.97
N ARG A 216 5.17 -14.15 -13.02
CA ARG A 216 5.65 -12.91 -12.37
C ARG A 216 4.52 -11.91 -12.19
N VAL A 217 4.64 -11.07 -11.16
CA VAL A 217 3.81 -9.86 -10.98
C VAL A 217 4.68 -8.63 -11.12
N ASP A 218 4.29 -7.68 -11.96
CA ASP A 218 5.00 -6.41 -12.15
C ASP A 218 4.20 -5.28 -11.49
N ILE A 219 4.73 -4.70 -10.42
CA ILE A 219 4.15 -3.54 -9.74
C ILE A 219 4.86 -2.27 -10.21
N TRP A 220 4.17 -1.48 -11.02
CA TRP A 220 4.67 -0.23 -11.58
C TRP A 220 4.23 0.97 -10.74
N THR A 221 5.21 1.60 -10.10
CA THR A 221 5.07 2.72 -9.16
C THR A 221 5.85 3.95 -9.66
N ASP A 222 6.08 4.95 -8.81
CA ASP A 222 6.84 6.16 -9.13
C ASP A 222 8.35 6.04 -8.84
N VAL A 223 8.79 5.00 -8.12
CA VAL A 223 10.19 4.73 -7.77
C VAL A 223 10.80 3.57 -8.57
N PRO A 224 12.06 3.67 -9.04
CA PRO A 224 12.72 2.64 -9.85
C PRO A 224 13.30 1.50 -8.97
N GLY A 225 12.41 0.85 -8.22
CA GLY A 225 12.75 -0.24 -7.29
C GLY A 225 12.99 0.22 -5.86
N ILE A 226 13.56 -0.69 -5.07
CA ILE A 226 13.89 -0.54 -3.66
C ILE A 226 15.40 -0.27 -3.54
N TYR A 227 15.77 0.66 -2.69
CA TYR A 227 17.16 1.08 -2.48
C TYR A 227 17.65 0.73 -1.08
N THR A 228 18.97 0.69 -0.89
CA THR A 228 19.61 0.50 0.43
C THR A 228 19.19 1.55 1.44
N THR A 229 18.78 2.74 1.00
CA THR A 229 18.03 3.72 1.79
C THR A 229 17.34 4.74 0.86
N ASP A 230 16.65 5.74 1.40
CA ASP A 230 16.02 6.80 0.60
C ASP A 230 17.11 7.60 -0.17
N PRO A 231 17.13 7.58 -1.53
CA PRO A 231 18.14 8.30 -2.31
C PRO A 231 18.11 9.83 -2.12
N ARG A 232 17.02 10.37 -1.57
CA ARG A 232 16.91 11.80 -1.23
C ARG A 232 17.68 12.15 0.05
N VAL A 233 17.94 11.16 0.91
CA VAL A 233 18.71 11.30 2.16
C VAL A 233 20.18 10.95 1.92
N VAL A 234 20.44 9.89 1.15
CA VAL A 234 21.78 9.44 0.79
C VAL A 234 21.88 9.30 -0.74
N PRO A 235 22.49 10.26 -1.46
CA PRO A 235 22.56 10.24 -2.92
C PRO A 235 23.30 9.03 -3.52
N VAL A 236 24.20 8.39 -2.76
CA VAL A 236 24.94 7.19 -3.17
C VAL A 236 24.21 5.89 -2.85
N ALA A 237 22.95 5.95 -2.42
CA ALA A 237 22.12 4.77 -2.15
C ALA A 237 22.05 3.88 -3.40
N GLN A 238 22.24 2.58 -3.19
CA GLN A 238 22.29 1.59 -4.26
C GLN A 238 20.93 0.92 -4.43
N ARG A 239 20.55 0.62 -5.67
CA ARG A 239 19.34 -0.18 -5.94
C ARG A 239 19.59 -1.62 -5.49
N ILE A 240 18.62 -2.21 -4.82
CA ILE A 240 18.61 -3.62 -4.46
C ILE A 240 17.97 -4.38 -5.62
N ASP A 241 18.73 -5.23 -6.30
CA ASP A 241 18.22 -5.97 -7.46
C ASP A 241 17.26 -7.09 -7.04
N GLU A 242 17.62 -7.84 -5.98
CA GLU A 242 16.81 -8.92 -5.43
C GLU A 242 16.73 -8.79 -3.90
N ILE A 243 15.53 -8.95 -3.37
CA ILE A 243 15.24 -8.92 -1.93
C ILE A 243 14.28 -10.06 -1.60
N ASP A 244 14.42 -10.67 -0.43
CA ASP A 244 13.42 -11.64 0.00
C ASP A 244 12.18 -10.95 0.59
N PHE A 245 11.11 -11.72 0.73
CA PHE A 245 9.84 -11.19 1.18
C PHE A 245 9.86 -10.72 2.64
N GLU A 246 10.58 -11.41 3.52
CA GLU A 246 10.64 -11.05 4.95
C GLU A 246 11.39 -9.71 5.11
N GLU A 247 12.50 -9.53 4.38
CA GLU A 247 13.23 -8.27 4.27
C GLU A 247 12.33 -7.15 3.72
N ALA A 248 11.63 -7.39 2.60
CA ALA A 248 10.76 -6.40 1.98
C ALA A 248 9.57 -6.01 2.86
N ALA A 249 8.99 -6.98 3.59
CA ALA A 249 7.88 -6.76 4.52
C ALA A 249 8.30 -5.85 5.67
N GLU A 250 9.47 -6.09 6.26
CA GLU A 250 10.03 -5.22 7.30
C GLU A 250 10.33 -3.83 6.73
N MET A 251 10.97 -3.72 5.56
CA MET A 251 11.22 -2.42 4.90
C MET A 251 9.94 -1.59 4.71
N ALA A 252 8.89 -2.22 4.20
CA ALA A 252 7.62 -1.55 3.95
C ALA A 252 6.93 -1.08 5.24
N THR A 253 7.07 -1.84 6.33
CA THR A 253 6.56 -1.49 7.65
C THR A 253 7.33 -0.29 8.24
N PHE A 254 8.64 -0.22 8.01
CA PHE A 254 9.53 0.75 8.65
C PHE A 254 9.94 1.96 7.81
N GLY A 255 9.32 2.17 6.63
CA GLY A 255 9.39 3.47 5.93
C GLY A 255 9.48 3.41 4.41
N ALA A 256 9.72 2.24 3.82
CA ALA A 256 9.70 2.08 2.38
C ALA A 256 8.25 2.02 1.86
N LYS A 257 7.63 3.18 1.60
CA LYS A 257 6.23 3.33 1.16
C LYS A 257 5.89 2.71 -0.21
N VAL A 258 6.77 1.87 -0.75
CA VAL A 258 6.66 1.33 -2.11
C VAL A 258 5.58 0.26 -2.20
N LEU A 259 5.41 -0.56 -1.17
CA LEU A 259 4.48 -1.69 -1.12
C LEU A 259 3.89 -1.83 0.28
N HIS A 260 2.72 -2.45 0.39
CA HIS A 260 2.17 -2.84 1.68
C HIS A 260 2.38 -4.35 1.87
N PRO A 261 3.03 -4.84 2.95
CA PRO A 261 3.48 -6.24 3.04
C PRO A 261 2.36 -7.27 2.80
N ALA A 262 1.18 -7.00 3.35
CA ALA A 262 0.02 -7.88 3.22
C ALA A 262 -0.44 -8.09 1.77
N THR A 263 -0.13 -7.17 0.85
CA THR A 263 -0.59 -7.25 -0.54
C THR A 263 0.19 -8.28 -1.35
N LEU A 264 1.40 -8.63 -0.93
CA LEU A 264 2.26 -9.58 -1.64
C LEU A 264 2.11 -11.02 -1.13
N LEU A 265 1.43 -11.23 0.01
CA LEU A 265 1.24 -12.55 0.61
C LEU A 265 0.75 -13.64 -0.37
N PRO A 266 -0.21 -13.37 -1.29
CA PRO A 266 -0.63 -14.38 -2.28
C PRO A 266 0.49 -14.79 -3.24
N ALA A 267 1.31 -13.83 -3.69
CA ALA A 267 2.44 -14.11 -4.57
C ALA A 267 3.50 -14.95 -3.84
N VAL A 268 3.81 -14.59 -2.59
CA VAL A 268 4.81 -15.27 -1.76
C VAL A 268 4.44 -16.72 -1.48
N ARG A 269 3.21 -16.98 -1.03
CA ARG A 269 2.77 -18.35 -0.71
C ARG A 269 2.65 -19.25 -1.94
N SER A 270 2.62 -18.66 -3.13
CA SER A 270 2.60 -19.33 -4.43
C SER A 270 3.95 -19.30 -5.16
N ASP A 271 5.01 -18.82 -4.51
CA ASP A 271 6.37 -18.70 -5.07
C ASP A 271 6.43 -17.88 -6.38
N ILE A 272 5.57 -16.88 -6.50
CA ILE A 272 5.50 -15.97 -7.66
C ILE A 272 6.37 -14.74 -7.35
N PRO A 273 7.45 -14.48 -8.12
CA PRO A 273 8.28 -13.30 -7.92
C PRO A 273 7.52 -12.01 -8.27
N VAL A 274 7.77 -10.96 -7.49
CA VAL A 274 7.15 -9.65 -7.68
C VAL A 274 8.21 -8.63 -8.09
N PHE A 275 8.17 -8.16 -9.32
CA PHE A 275 8.99 -7.05 -9.79
C PHE A 275 8.38 -5.71 -9.36
N VAL A 276 9.24 -4.78 -8.96
CA VAL A 276 8.86 -3.44 -8.51
C VAL A 276 9.72 -2.43 -9.26
N GLY A 277 9.07 -1.59 -10.09
CA GLY A 277 9.77 -0.65 -10.96
C GLY A 277 9.02 0.65 -11.18
N SER A 278 9.67 1.62 -11.83
CA SER A 278 9.06 2.94 -12.10
C SER A 278 8.34 2.96 -13.44
N SER A 279 7.08 3.39 -13.46
CA SER A 279 6.35 3.64 -14.72
C SER A 279 6.86 4.88 -15.46
N LYS A 280 7.60 5.76 -14.77
CA LYS A 280 8.19 6.97 -15.36
C LYS A 280 9.56 6.71 -15.99
N ASP A 281 10.26 5.70 -15.49
CA ASP A 281 11.58 5.30 -15.99
C ASP A 281 11.75 3.77 -15.95
N PRO A 282 11.16 3.04 -16.91
CA PRO A 282 11.26 1.58 -16.95
C PRO A 282 12.67 1.08 -17.26
N GLN A 283 13.50 1.91 -17.90
CA GLN A 283 14.87 1.55 -18.29
C GLN A 283 15.84 1.59 -17.11
N ALA A 284 15.51 2.34 -16.05
CA ALA A 284 16.22 2.29 -14.78
C ALA A 284 16.09 0.93 -14.07
N GLY A 285 15.32 -0.02 -14.59
CA GLY A 285 15.10 -1.35 -14.02
C GLY A 285 14.26 -1.31 -12.73
N GLY A 286 14.50 -2.26 -11.84
CA GLY A 286 13.73 -2.37 -10.61
C GLY A 286 14.27 -3.45 -9.68
N THR A 287 13.43 -3.85 -8.72
CA THR A 287 13.75 -4.85 -7.70
C THR A 287 12.83 -6.04 -7.84
N LEU A 288 13.39 -7.24 -7.73
CA LEU A 288 12.64 -8.50 -7.66
C LEU A 288 12.47 -8.92 -6.20
N VAL A 289 11.23 -8.94 -5.71
CA VAL A 289 10.87 -9.50 -4.41
C VAL A 289 10.58 -10.98 -4.58
N CYS A 290 11.40 -11.82 -3.95
CA CYS A 290 11.33 -13.28 -4.04
C CYS A 290 10.99 -13.90 -2.69
N ASN A 291 10.63 -15.19 -2.68
CA ASN A 291 10.45 -15.93 -1.44
C ASN A 291 11.78 -16.09 -0.69
N LYS A 292 12.88 -16.33 -1.42
CA LYS A 292 14.24 -16.45 -0.88
C LYS A 292 15.24 -15.84 -1.84
N THR A 293 16.32 -15.29 -1.29
CA THR A 293 17.48 -14.81 -2.06
C THR A 293 18.69 -15.70 -1.85
N GLN A 294 19.63 -15.68 -2.80
CA GLN A 294 20.91 -16.38 -2.64
C GLN A 294 21.84 -15.55 -1.74
N ASN A 295 22.38 -16.17 -0.69
CA ASN A 295 23.31 -15.54 0.26
C ASN A 295 22.81 -14.19 0.81
N PRO A 296 21.70 -14.18 1.58
CA PRO A 296 21.15 -12.95 2.14
C PRO A 296 22.20 -12.22 3.00
N PRO A 297 22.44 -10.92 2.78
CA PRO A 297 23.47 -10.15 3.48
C PRO A 297 23.07 -9.90 4.93
N LEU A 298 24.06 -9.67 5.80
CA LEU A 298 23.78 -9.33 7.20
C LEU A 298 22.96 -8.04 7.30
N PHE A 299 23.30 -7.02 6.50
CA PHE A 299 22.56 -5.77 6.37
C PHE A 299 22.13 -5.59 4.92
N ARG A 300 20.84 -5.34 4.72
CA ARG A 300 20.23 -5.14 3.40
C ARG A 300 19.95 -3.67 3.13
N ALA A 301 19.34 -2.97 4.09
CA ALA A 301 18.89 -1.60 3.91
C ALA A 301 18.66 -0.87 5.24
N LEU A 302 18.53 0.45 5.16
CA LEU A 302 18.11 1.37 6.21
C LEU A 302 16.79 2.05 5.80
N ALA A 303 15.78 1.91 6.64
CA ALA A 303 14.51 2.62 6.50
C ALA A 303 14.39 3.76 7.52
N LEU A 304 13.76 4.86 7.09
CA LEU A 304 13.55 6.06 7.91
C LEU A 304 12.07 6.43 7.91
N ARG A 305 11.46 6.48 9.10
CA ARG A 305 10.12 7.04 9.34
C ARG A 305 10.23 8.27 10.23
N ARG A 306 9.94 9.43 9.66
CA ARG A 306 9.90 10.71 10.38
C ARG A 306 8.60 10.86 11.18
N ASN A 307 8.55 11.86 12.04
CA ASN A 307 7.36 12.31 12.78
C ASN A 307 6.65 11.18 13.54
N GLN A 308 7.43 10.39 14.28
CA GLN A 308 6.92 9.39 15.19
C GLN A 308 6.50 10.04 16.51
N THR A 309 5.41 9.53 17.08
CA THR A 309 4.94 9.89 18.41
C THR A 309 5.23 8.73 19.36
N LEU A 310 5.99 9.01 20.42
CA LEU A 310 6.29 8.09 21.49
C LEU A 310 5.37 8.37 22.68
N LEU A 311 4.56 7.37 23.02
CA LEU A 311 3.66 7.38 24.16
C LEU A 311 4.25 6.52 25.28
N THR A 312 4.65 7.13 26.39
CA THR A 312 5.17 6.41 27.55
C THR A 312 4.13 6.37 28.66
N LEU A 313 3.80 5.15 29.11
CA LEU A 313 2.81 4.89 30.14
C LEU A 313 3.54 4.36 31.38
N HIS A 314 3.47 5.11 32.47
CA HIS A 314 4.14 4.80 33.73
C HIS A 314 3.12 4.38 34.79
N SER A 315 3.28 3.19 35.37
CA SER A 315 2.44 2.74 36.48
C SER A 315 3.19 1.77 37.38
N LEU A 316 3.35 2.13 38.67
CA LEU A 316 3.88 1.21 39.67
C LEU A 316 2.97 -0.02 39.86
N ASN A 317 1.68 0.13 39.56
CA ASN A 317 0.70 -0.95 39.61
C ASN A 317 0.88 -1.97 38.48
N MET A 318 1.77 -1.72 37.50
CA MET A 318 2.16 -2.73 36.50
C MET A 318 2.98 -3.86 37.13
N LEU A 319 3.72 -3.57 38.20
CA LEU A 319 4.59 -4.53 38.87
C LEU A 319 3.74 -5.62 39.55
N HIS A 320 3.88 -6.86 39.09
CA HIS A 320 3.12 -8.05 39.54
C HIS A 320 1.63 -8.06 39.20
N SER A 321 1.13 -7.09 38.42
CA SER A 321 -0.25 -7.07 37.96
C SER A 321 -0.44 -7.94 36.72
N ARG A 322 -1.59 -8.63 36.66
CA ARG A 322 -2.08 -9.30 35.45
C ARG A 322 -3.13 -8.42 34.81
N GLY A 323 -2.98 -8.13 33.52
CA GLY A 323 -4.01 -7.45 32.73
C GLY A 323 -3.79 -5.98 32.45
N PHE A 324 -2.81 -5.30 33.07
CA PHE A 324 -2.51 -3.89 32.77
C PHE A 324 -2.27 -3.65 31.26
N LEU A 325 -1.40 -4.46 30.64
CA LEU A 325 -1.14 -4.37 29.19
C LEU A 325 -2.38 -4.73 28.36
N ALA A 326 -3.15 -5.74 28.77
CA ALA A 326 -4.36 -6.13 28.06
C ALA A 326 -5.41 -5.01 28.06
N GLU A 327 -5.55 -4.30 29.16
CA GLU A 327 -6.44 -3.15 29.29
C GLU A 327 -5.96 -1.97 28.45
N VAL A 328 -4.67 -1.63 28.51
CA VAL A 328 -4.05 -0.58 27.67
C VAL A 328 -4.27 -0.86 26.18
N PHE A 329 -3.93 -2.06 25.69
CA PHE A 329 -4.15 -2.40 24.27
C PHE A 329 -5.64 -2.49 23.91
N GLY A 330 -6.49 -2.87 24.86
CA GLY A 330 -7.94 -2.82 24.70
C GLY A 330 -8.47 -1.39 24.53
N ILE A 331 -7.93 -0.42 25.27
CA ILE A 331 -8.24 1.02 25.11
C ILE A 331 -7.78 1.48 23.72
N LEU A 332 -6.52 1.24 23.36
CA LEU A 332 -5.98 1.65 22.05
C LEU A 332 -6.80 1.08 20.88
N ALA A 333 -7.20 -0.19 20.96
CA ALA A 333 -8.06 -0.81 19.96
C ALA A 333 -9.45 -0.17 19.85
N ARG A 334 -10.10 0.19 20.98
CA ARG A 334 -11.39 0.91 20.98
C ARG A 334 -11.29 2.28 20.33
N HIS A 335 -10.15 2.95 20.47
CA HIS A 335 -9.85 4.24 19.84
C HIS A 335 -9.29 4.08 18.42
N ASN A 336 -9.28 2.87 17.84
CA ASN A 336 -8.75 2.58 16.50
C ASN A 336 -7.27 2.99 16.30
N ILE A 337 -6.48 2.86 17.36
CA ILE A 337 -5.05 3.15 17.34
C ILE A 337 -4.28 1.87 17.09
N SER A 338 -3.52 1.88 15.99
CA SER A 338 -2.55 0.83 15.69
C SER A 338 -1.22 1.18 16.37
N VAL A 339 -0.61 0.19 17.03
CA VAL A 339 0.68 0.33 17.71
C VAL A 339 1.76 -0.28 16.83
N ASP A 340 2.89 0.39 16.72
CA ASP A 340 4.01 -0.02 15.88
C ASP A 340 5.12 -0.68 16.72
N LEU A 341 5.84 0.11 17.54
CA LEU A 341 6.90 -0.39 18.41
C LEU A 341 6.48 -0.42 19.87
N ILE A 342 7.04 -1.40 20.59
CA ILE A 342 6.82 -1.57 22.03
C ILE A 342 8.17 -1.81 22.70
N THR A 343 8.45 -1.07 23.77
CA THR A 343 9.52 -1.38 24.72
C THR A 343 9.01 -1.29 26.14
N THR A 344 9.57 -2.10 27.04
CA THR A 344 9.13 -2.17 28.43
C THR A 344 10.31 -2.05 29.38
N SER A 345 10.09 -1.30 30.46
CA SER A 345 10.85 -1.38 31.70
C SER A 345 10.00 -2.08 32.77
N GLU A 346 10.49 -2.16 33.99
CA GLU A 346 9.81 -2.82 35.11
C GLU A 346 8.44 -2.20 35.43
N VAL A 347 8.31 -0.88 35.30
CA VAL A 347 7.11 -0.11 35.70
C VAL A 347 6.57 0.78 34.59
N SER A 348 7.06 0.65 33.37
CA SER A 348 6.68 1.54 32.27
C SER A 348 6.74 0.85 30.93
N ILE A 349 5.83 1.24 30.03
CA ILE A 349 5.79 0.80 28.65
C ILE A 349 5.86 2.03 27.74
N ALA A 350 6.73 1.98 26.75
CA ALA A 350 6.85 3.00 25.71
C ALA A 350 6.39 2.42 24.38
N LEU A 351 5.52 3.14 23.69
CA LEU A 351 4.80 2.72 22.49
C LEU A 351 4.99 3.76 21.39
N THR A 352 5.22 3.34 20.15
CA THR A 352 5.07 4.24 19.00
C THR A 352 3.74 4.00 18.30
N LEU A 353 3.13 5.07 17.79
CA LEU A 353 1.83 5.01 17.14
C LEU A 353 1.99 4.91 15.62
N ASP A 354 1.22 4.02 15.00
CA ASP A 354 1.20 3.89 13.55
C ASP A 354 0.27 4.93 12.91
N THR A 355 0.88 5.97 12.34
CA THR A 355 0.19 7.03 11.60
C THR A 355 -0.44 6.56 10.29
N THR A 356 -0.12 5.36 9.79
CA THR A 356 -0.58 4.86 8.49
C THR A 356 -1.80 3.94 8.56
N GLY A 357 -1.95 3.19 9.65
CA GLY A 357 -3.07 2.26 9.90
C GLY A 357 -4.27 2.86 10.65
N SER A 358 -4.11 4.00 11.31
CA SER A 358 -5.18 4.70 12.02
C SER A 358 -6.03 5.57 11.09
N THR A 359 -7.34 5.40 11.15
CA THR A 359 -8.33 5.96 10.21
C THR A 359 -8.73 7.41 10.48
N SER A 360 -7.94 8.20 11.22
CA SER A 360 -8.27 9.61 11.47
C SER A 360 -7.77 10.50 10.33
N THR A 361 -8.72 10.98 9.53
CA THR A 361 -8.59 12.15 8.68
C THR A 361 -8.23 13.36 9.55
N GLY A 362 -6.96 13.75 9.55
CA GLY A 362 -6.52 15.07 10.04
C GLY A 362 -6.53 15.33 11.55
N ASP A 363 -7.23 14.55 12.36
CA ASP A 363 -7.19 14.68 13.82
C ASP A 363 -5.94 14.00 14.42
N THR A 364 -5.33 14.66 15.40
CA THR A 364 -4.23 14.10 16.20
C THR A 364 -4.62 12.74 16.75
N LEU A 365 -3.83 11.69 16.46
CA LEU A 365 -4.06 10.30 16.93
C LEU A 365 -4.35 10.20 18.43
N LEU A 366 -3.83 11.16 19.20
CA LEU A 366 -4.01 11.30 20.64
C LEU A 366 -5.18 12.23 20.95
N THR A 367 -6.40 11.70 20.91
CA THR A 367 -7.58 12.45 21.34
C THR A 367 -7.58 12.69 22.85
N GLN A 368 -8.22 13.78 23.29
CA GLN A 368 -8.38 14.04 24.73
C GLN A 368 -9.14 12.91 25.45
N SER A 369 -10.08 12.25 24.76
CA SER A 369 -10.81 11.10 25.31
C SER A 369 -9.89 9.90 25.57
N LEU A 370 -9.00 9.57 24.62
CA LEU A 370 -7.99 8.53 24.80
C LEU A 370 -7.09 8.85 25.99
N LEU A 371 -6.54 10.07 26.01
CA LEU A 371 -5.59 10.48 27.06
C LEU A 371 -6.24 10.44 28.44
N MET A 372 -7.51 10.83 28.55
CA MET A 372 -8.27 10.75 29.79
C MET A 372 -8.48 9.30 30.26
N GLU A 373 -8.80 8.39 29.34
CA GLU A 373 -9.01 6.97 29.65
C GLU A 373 -7.69 6.27 30.07
N LEU A 374 -6.58 6.56 29.38
CA LEU A 374 -5.26 6.06 29.76
C LEU A 374 -4.76 6.66 31.08
N SER A 375 -5.00 7.96 31.29
CA SER A 375 -4.59 8.67 32.51
C SER A 375 -5.29 8.18 33.78
N ALA A 376 -6.45 7.54 33.64
CA ALA A 376 -7.13 6.89 34.76
C ALA A 376 -6.37 5.66 35.29
N LEU A 377 -5.52 5.04 34.46
CA LEU A 377 -4.79 3.81 34.78
C LEU A 377 -3.29 4.04 35.08
N CYS A 378 -2.71 5.07 34.45
CA CYS A 378 -1.28 5.31 34.47
C CYS A 378 -0.95 6.78 34.20
N ARG A 379 0.28 7.20 34.51
CA ARG A 379 0.78 8.50 34.07
C ARG A 379 1.20 8.40 32.61
N VAL A 380 0.65 9.28 31.77
CA VAL A 380 0.90 9.34 30.33
C VAL A 380 1.90 10.45 30.03
N GLU A 381 2.92 10.14 29.24
CA GLU A 381 3.88 11.08 28.66
C GLU A 381 3.88 10.95 27.13
N VAL A 382 3.96 12.06 26.43
CA VAL A 382 3.92 12.13 24.97
C VAL A 382 5.14 12.89 24.46
N GLU A 383 5.90 12.28 23.58
CA GLU A 383 6.99 12.91 22.83
C GLU A 383 6.70 12.82 21.34
N GLU A 384 6.73 13.96 20.64
CA GLU A 384 6.52 14.06 19.20
C GLU A 384 7.80 14.51 18.50
N GLY A 385 7.82 14.45 17.16
CA GLY A 385 8.97 14.89 16.38
C GLY A 385 10.17 13.94 16.45
N LEU A 386 9.95 12.69 16.85
CA LEU A 386 10.96 11.64 16.80
C LEU A 386 11.03 11.04 15.40
N ALA A 387 12.15 10.39 15.10
CA ALA A 387 12.34 9.63 13.88
C ALA A 387 12.74 8.19 14.22
N LEU A 388 12.11 7.25 13.53
CA LEU A 388 12.41 5.83 13.56
C LEU A 388 13.41 5.50 12.46
N VAL A 389 14.55 4.95 12.86
CA VAL A 389 15.55 4.38 11.97
C VAL A 389 15.51 2.87 12.16
N ALA A 390 15.31 2.13 11.08
CA ALA A 390 15.30 0.67 11.08
C ALA A 390 16.37 0.13 10.16
N LEU A 391 17.16 -0.80 10.67
CA LEU A 391 18.14 -1.57 9.92
C LEU A 391 17.53 -2.91 9.58
N ILE A 392 17.40 -3.14 8.28
CA ILE A 392 16.85 -4.36 7.71
C ILE A 392 17.99 -5.25 7.25
N GLY A 393 17.91 -6.54 7.51
CA GLY A 393 18.98 -7.48 7.22
C GLY A 393 18.59 -8.91 7.53
N ASN A 394 19.57 -9.76 7.79
CA ASN A 394 19.34 -11.18 8.01
C ASN A 394 20.18 -11.73 9.14
N ASN A 395 19.61 -12.62 9.94
CA ASN A 395 20.26 -13.23 11.11
C ASN A 395 20.78 -12.19 12.13
N LEU A 396 20.20 -10.99 12.17
CA LEU A 396 20.64 -9.91 13.06
C LEU A 396 20.67 -10.40 14.51
N SER A 397 19.58 -11.04 14.97
CA SER A 397 19.42 -11.56 16.34
C SER A 397 20.44 -12.63 16.75
N LYS A 398 21.12 -13.28 15.80
CA LYS A 398 22.09 -14.37 16.05
C LYS A 398 23.52 -13.96 15.78
N ALA A 399 23.74 -12.95 14.94
CA ALA A 399 25.06 -12.49 14.56
C ALA A 399 25.76 -11.79 15.74
N CYS A 400 27.05 -12.07 15.93
CA CYS A 400 27.87 -11.36 16.88
C CYS A 400 28.33 -10.01 16.29
N GLY A 401 28.41 -8.97 17.11
CA GLY A 401 29.00 -7.69 16.69
C GLY A 401 28.02 -6.65 16.15
N VAL A 402 26.76 -7.03 15.85
CA VAL A 402 25.73 -6.11 15.32
C VAL A 402 25.62 -4.82 16.14
N GLY A 403 25.56 -4.94 17.48
CA GLY A 403 25.48 -3.76 18.34
C GLY A 403 26.68 -2.82 18.21
N LYS A 404 27.90 -3.35 18.01
CA LYS A 404 29.10 -2.53 17.84
C LYS A 404 29.09 -1.81 16.48
N GLU A 405 28.70 -2.52 15.42
CA GLU A 405 28.67 -1.99 14.05
C GLU A 405 27.62 -0.88 13.90
N VAL A 406 26.46 -1.04 14.55
CA VAL A 406 25.39 -0.05 14.52
C VAL A 406 25.67 1.10 15.50
N PHE A 407 25.88 0.81 16.79
CA PHE A 407 25.94 1.87 17.80
C PHE A 407 27.31 2.53 17.90
N GLY A 408 28.38 1.91 17.39
CA GLY A 408 29.72 2.50 17.40
C GLY A 408 29.82 3.79 16.58
N VAL A 409 29.07 3.91 15.49
CA VAL A 409 29.01 5.14 14.68
C VAL A 409 28.01 6.17 15.21
N LEU A 410 27.19 5.77 16.18
CA LEU A 410 26.12 6.59 16.76
C LEU A 410 26.50 7.24 18.10
N GLU A 411 27.75 7.12 18.53
CA GLU A 411 28.28 7.78 19.74
C GLU A 411 27.88 9.27 19.89
N PRO A 412 27.87 10.12 18.84
CA PRO A 412 27.51 11.53 19.01
C PRO A 412 26.00 11.81 19.06
N PHE A 413 25.14 10.80 18.92
CA PHE A 413 23.68 10.98 18.87
C PHE A 413 22.98 10.35 20.08
N ASN A 414 21.83 10.92 20.44
CA ASN A 414 20.99 10.38 21.51
C ASN A 414 20.00 9.36 20.93
N ILE A 415 20.20 8.10 21.29
CA ILE A 415 19.26 7.03 20.96
C ILE A 415 18.18 6.97 22.06
N ARG A 416 16.94 7.33 21.70
CA ARG A 416 15.82 7.49 22.65
C ARG A 416 15.15 6.17 23.04
N MET A 417 15.11 5.22 22.12
CA MET A 417 14.45 3.92 22.28
C MET A 417 15.09 2.92 21.33
N ILE A 418 15.24 1.66 21.76
CA ILE A 418 15.75 0.56 20.93
C ILE A 418 14.73 -0.58 21.01
N CYS A 419 14.39 -1.14 19.85
CA CYS A 419 13.59 -2.35 19.70
C CYS A 419 14.37 -3.37 18.89
N TYR A 420 14.72 -4.48 19.53
CA TYR A 420 15.55 -5.52 18.94
C TYR A 420 15.25 -6.89 19.55
N GLY A 421 15.32 -7.94 18.73
CA GLY A 421 15.17 -9.33 19.16
C GLY A 421 13.83 -9.98 18.83
N ALA A 422 12.81 -9.21 18.45
CA ALA A 422 11.52 -9.75 18.01
C ALA A 422 11.60 -10.38 16.61
N SER A 423 12.41 -9.80 15.72
CA SER A 423 12.67 -10.28 14.36
C SER A 423 14.17 -10.52 14.18
N SER A 424 14.53 -11.55 13.39
CA SER A 424 15.90 -11.73 12.91
C SER A 424 16.27 -10.82 11.74
N HIS A 425 15.29 -10.09 11.20
CA HIS A 425 15.45 -9.25 10.01
C HIS A 425 15.47 -7.74 10.31
N ASN A 426 15.22 -7.36 11.56
CA ASN A 426 15.06 -5.95 11.92
C ASN A 426 15.73 -5.60 13.25
N LEU A 427 16.43 -4.48 13.25
CA LEU A 427 16.85 -3.73 14.44
C LEU A 427 16.42 -2.28 14.22
N CYS A 428 15.59 -1.74 15.11
CA CYS A 428 15.12 -0.37 14.97
C CYS A 428 15.25 0.44 16.25
N PHE A 429 15.36 1.75 16.10
CA PHE A 429 15.57 2.66 17.21
C PHE A 429 15.05 4.06 16.87
N LEU A 430 14.77 4.85 17.93
CA LEU A 430 14.32 6.23 17.80
C LEU A 430 15.46 7.21 18.06
N VAL A 431 15.47 8.28 17.29
CA VAL A 431 16.32 9.47 17.46
C VAL A 431 15.47 10.74 17.35
N LEU A 432 16.05 11.88 17.71
CA LEU A 432 15.42 13.17 17.46
C LEU A 432 15.30 13.40 15.95
N GLY A 433 14.19 14.02 15.50
CA GLY A 433 13.92 14.24 14.08
C GLY A 433 15.04 15.01 13.36
N ASP A 434 15.65 15.98 14.03
CA ASP A 434 16.74 16.81 13.49
C ASP A 434 18.03 16.01 13.23
N ASP A 435 18.26 14.94 13.98
CA ASP A 435 19.44 14.07 13.85
C ASP A 435 19.24 12.96 12.82
N ALA A 436 17.99 12.71 12.40
CA ALA A 436 17.59 11.51 11.69
C ALA A 436 18.36 11.28 10.37
N GLU A 437 18.54 12.33 9.57
CA GLU A 437 19.24 12.21 8.28
C GLU A 437 20.75 11.97 8.47
N GLN A 438 21.37 12.64 9.45
CA GLN A 438 22.79 12.46 9.75
C GLN A 438 23.07 11.05 10.29
N VAL A 439 22.15 10.52 11.10
CA VAL A 439 22.19 9.13 11.59
C VAL A 439 22.13 8.15 10.43
N VAL A 440 21.17 8.31 9.51
CA VAL A 440 21.04 7.45 8.33
C VAL A 440 22.27 7.54 7.43
N GLN A 441 22.79 8.75 7.17
CA GLN A 441 24.00 8.95 6.37
C GLN A 441 25.22 8.26 6.96
N LYS A 442 25.47 8.41 8.27
CA LYS A 442 26.62 7.77 8.95
C LYS A 442 26.50 6.25 8.99
N LEU A 443 25.29 5.73 9.26
CA LEU A 443 25.07 4.29 9.20
C LEU A 443 25.24 3.76 7.79
N HIS A 444 24.71 4.46 6.79
CA HIS A 444 24.82 4.02 5.42
C HIS A 444 26.30 3.94 4.98
N HIS A 445 27.06 4.99 5.27
CA HIS A 445 28.48 5.07 4.97
C HIS A 445 29.30 3.95 5.62
N ASN A 446 28.98 3.54 6.84
CA ASN A 446 29.74 2.49 7.54
C ASN A 446 29.32 1.06 7.13
N LEU A 447 28.08 0.88 6.64
CA LEU A 447 27.50 -0.44 6.41
C LEU A 447 27.44 -0.84 4.93
N PHE A 448 27.40 0.12 3.99
CA PHE A 448 27.16 -0.15 2.56
C PHE A 448 28.16 0.52 1.61
N GLU A 449 28.98 1.46 2.10
CA GLU A 449 30.04 2.15 1.33
C GLU A 449 31.41 1.65 1.78
#